data_AF-A0AAD5IWA2-F1
#
_entry.id   AF-A0AAD5IWA2-F1
#
_cell.length_a   1.000
_cell.length_b   1.000
_cell.length_c   1.000
_cell.angle_alpha   90.00
_cell.angle_beta   90.00
_cell.angle_gamma   90.00
#
_symmetry.space_group_name_H-M   'P 1'
#
loop_
_entity.id
_entity.type
_entity.pdbx_description
1 polymer ?
#
loop_
_entity_poly.entity_id
_entity_poly.type
_entity_poly.pdbx_seq_one_letter_code
_entity_poly.pdbx_strand_id
1 'polypeptide(L)'
;MPPLDGDIPTAFSVDVDPLSLSPCRNPLRSHRLPTRYAFPTQSFTYEYLFFLTSIHSFVEPTTYKETSLDANWHQDMEDELTILHKTGIWELIPLLEGKETVCPNRIEVVTVVPIL
;
A
#
# COMPACT_ATOMS: atom_id res chain seq x y z
N MET A 1 -36.81 -10.57 51.51
CA MET A 1 -37.94 -9.61 51.42
C MET A 1 -38.30 -9.23 52.85
N PRO A 2 -38.36 -7.94 53.25
CA PRO A 2 -38.56 -6.68 52.50
C PRO A 2 -37.41 -5.65 52.78
N PRO A 3 -37.54 -4.31 52.57
CA PRO A 3 -38.31 -3.52 51.60
C PRO A 3 -37.45 -2.61 50.68
N LEU A 4 -38.12 -2.08 49.65
CA LEU A 4 -37.72 -0.95 48.81
C LEU A 4 -37.77 0.35 49.61
N ASP A 5 -36.75 1.20 49.50
CA ASP A 5 -36.86 2.67 49.49
C ASP A 5 -35.46 3.30 49.34
N GLY A 6 -35.37 4.38 48.54
CA GLY A 6 -34.28 5.35 48.65
C GLY A 6 -33.36 5.46 47.44
N ASP A 7 -33.76 6.32 46.52
CA ASP A 7 -32.91 7.30 45.85
C ASP A 7 -31.93 6.83 44.77
N ILE A 8 -32.46 6.87 43.54
CA ILE A 8 -31.70 7.08 42.30
C ILE A 8 -31.11 8.51 42.36
N PRO A 9 -29.79 8.72 42.31
CA PRO A 9 -29.25 10.03 42.02
C PRO A 9 -29.44 10.30 40.53
N THR A 10 -30.54 10.98 40.26
CA THR A 10 -30.84 11.85 39.13
C THR A 10 -29.59 12.30 38.38
N ALA A 11 -29.64 12.11 37.07
CA ALA A 11 -28.71 12.58 36.07
C ALA A 11 -28.03 13.90 36.47
N PHE A 12 -26.70 13.87 36.62
CA PHE A 12 -25.88 15.07 36.53
C PHE A 12 -25.91 15.53 35.07
N SER A 13 -27.00 16.21 34.70
CA SER A 13 -27.08 17.04 33.52
C SER A 13 -26.10 18.18 33.72
N VAL A 14 -24.87 18.01 33.21
CA VAL A 14 -23.96 19.15 33.04
C VAL A 14 -24.58 19.99 31.95
N ASP A 15 -25.35 20.99 32.37
CA ASP A 15 -25.88 22.04 31.53
C ASP A 15 -24.69 22.89 31.04
N VAL A 16 -24.00 22.37 30.02
CA VAL A 16 -23.00 23.14 29.29
C VAL A 16 -23.78 24.14 28.46
N ASP A 17 -23.90 25.36 28.96
CA ASP A 17 -24.43 26.50 28.21
C ASP A 17 -23.73 26.54 26.83
N PRO A 18 -24.45 26.30 25.71
CA PRO A 18 -23.85 26.20 24.39
C PRO A 18 -23.40 27.57 23.85
N LEU A 19 -23.53 28.66 24.63
CA LEU A 19 -23.21 30.01 24.20
C LEU A 19 -22.23 30.76 25.11
N SER A 20 -21.35 30.05 25.84
CA SER A 20 -20.09 30.64 26.34
C SER A 20 -19.09 30.86 25.19
N LEU A 21 -19.51 31.60 24.16
CA LEU A 21 -18.62 32.23 23.17
C LEU A 21 -18.05 33.49 23.80
N SER A 22 -17.11 33.31 24.73
CA SER A 22 -16.15 34.38 25.02
C SER A 22 -15.55 34.81 23.68
N PRO A 23 -15.55 36.11 23.30
CA PRO A 23 -15.00 36.55 22.03
C PRO A 23 -13.55 36.09 21.94
N CYS A 24 -13.29 35.10 21.09
CA CYS A 24 -11.94 34.63 20.80
C CYS A 24 -11.11 35.85 20.45
N ARG A 25 -10.19 36.25 21.35
CA ARG A 25 -9.36 37.46 21.22
C ARG A 25 -8.29 37.32 20.12
N ASN A 26 -8.38 36.27 19.32
CA ASN A 26 -7.55 36.00 18.17
C ASN A 26 -8.46 36.02 16.93
N PRO A 27 -8.18 36.87 15.92
CA PRO A 27 -8.91 36.79 14.67
C PRO A 27 -8.77 35.38 14.10
N LEU A 28 -9.86 34.84 13.55
CA LEU A 28 -9.80 33.59 12.78
C LEU A 28 -8.77 33.81 11.67
N ARG A 29 -7.56 33.27 11.83
CA ARG A 29 -6.59 33.26 10.75
C ARG A 29 -7.25 32.48 9.64
N SER A 30 -7.58 33.17 8.54
CA SER A 30 -7.86 32.49 7.29
C SER A 30 -6.61 31.71 6.96
N HIS A 31 -6.60 30.42 7.26
CA HIS A 31 -5.60 29.48 6.80
C HIS A 31 -5.86 29.29 5.29
N ARG A 32 -5.62 30.35 4.50
CA ARG A 32 -5.48 30.19 3.07
C ARG A 32 -4.22 29.36 2.88
N LEU A 33 -4.41 28.12 2.45
CA LEU A 33 -3.31 27.33 1.93
C LEU A 33 -2.59 28.20 0.89
N PRO A 34 -1.26 28.31 0.96
CA PRO A 34 -0.49 29.03 -0.05
C PRO A 34 -0.92 28.55 -1.44
N THR A 35 -1.11 29.47 -2.39
CA THR A 35 -1.62 29.17 -3.74
C THR A 35 -0.90 28.02 -4.44
N ARG A 36 0.36 27.74 -4.07
CA ARG A 36 1.13 26.57 -4.55
C ARG A 36 0.53 25.19 -4.21
N TYR A 37 -0.34 25.12 -3.21
CA TYR A 37 -1.08 23.91 -2.80
C TYR A 37 -2.56 24.02 -3.11
N ALA A 38 -3.00 25.13 -3.73
CA ALA A 38 -4.33 25.18 -4.29
C ALA A 38 -4.34 24.24 -5.49
N PHE A 39 -5.13 23.16 -5.38
CA PHE A 39 -5.42 22.33 -6.54
C PHE A 39 -5.98 23.24 -7.62
N PRO A 40 -5.38 23.27 -8.82
CA PRO A 40 -5.92 24.09 -9.88
C PRO A 40 -7.37 23.66 -10.12
N THR A 41 -8.34 24.57 -9.98
CA THR A 41 -9.76 24.33 -10.31
C THR A 41 -10.01 24.10 -11.81
N GLN A 42 -8.94 23.97 -12.58
CA GLN A 42 -8.92 23.75 -14.01
C GLN A 42 -9.13 22.26 -14.24
N SER A 43 -10.17 21.98 -15.02
CA SER A 43 -10.56 20.66 -15.50
C SER A 43 -9.34 19.89 -15.98
N PHE A 44 -9.10 18.73 -15.36
CA PHE A 44 -8.11 17.79 -15.84
C PHE A 44 -8.40 17.43 -17.30
N THR A 45 -7.36 17.32 -18.12
CA THR A 45 -7.52 16.86 -19.51
C THR A 45 -8.07 15.45 -19.54
N TYR A 46 -8.80 15.11 -20.61
CA TYR A 46 -9.32 13.75 -20.78
C TYR A 46 -8.22 12.69 -20.66
N GLU A 47 -7.06 12.92 -21.29
CA GLU A 47 -5.91 12.01 -21.22
C GLU A 47 -5.39 11.80 -19.79
N TYR A 48 -5.35 12.87 -18.99
CA TYR A 48 -4.92 12.78 -17.59
C TYR A 48 -5.93 11.99 -16.75
N LEU A 49 -7.22 12.22 -16.96
CA LEU A 49 -8.27 11.46 -16.30
C LEU A 49 -8.23 9.99 -16.74
N PHE A 50 -8.05 9.72 -18.04
CA PHE A 50 -7.93 8.38 -18.60
C PHE A 50 -6.75 7.63 -17.97
N PHE A 51 -5.56 8.24 -17.95
CA PHE A 51 -4.38 7.68 -17.28
C PHE A 51 -4.64 7.35 -15.80
N LEU A 52 -5.20 8.29 -15.02
CA LEU A 52 -5.51 8.05 -13.61
C LEU A 52 -6.51 6.90 -13.43
N THR A 53 -7.56 6.85 -14.25
CA THR A 53 -8.54 5.75 -14.20
C THR A 53 -7.97 4.42 -14.65
N SER A 54 -7.04 4.43 -15.61
CA SER A 54 -6.35 3.23 -16.09
C SER A 54 -5.45 2.65 -15.00
N ILE A 55 -4.74 3.47 -14.22
CA ILE A 55 -3.91 2.97 -13.11
C ILE A 55 -4.78 2.28 -12.05
N HIS A 56 -5.96 2.82 -11.73
CA HIS A 56 -6.85 2.20 -10.74
C HIS A 56 -7.37 0.81 -11.20
N SER A 57 -7.32 0.50 -12.50
CA SER A 57 -7.71 -0.82 -13.00
C SER A 57 -6.62 -1.89 -12.84
N PHE A 58 -5.37 -1.48 -12.58
CA PHE A 58 -4.25 -2.40 -12.40
C PHE A 58 -4.10 -2.75 -10.92
N VAL A 59 -4.39 -4.00 -10.57
CA VAL A 59 -4.21 -4.52 -9.22
C VAL A 59 -2.91 -5.32 -9.20
N GLU A 60 -1.99 -4.94 -8.32
CA GLU A 60 -0.77 -5.71 -8.09
C GLU A 60 -1.13 -7.12 -7.60
N PRO A 61 -0.67 -8.19 -8.29
CA PRO A 61 -0.89 -9.55 -7.83
C PRO A 61 -0.37 -9.72 -6.39
N THR A 62 -1.18 -10.29 -5.51
CA THR A 62 -0.81 -10.44 -4.10
C THR A 62 -0.17 -11.79 -3.81
N THR A 63 -0.25 -12.71 -4.77
CA THR A 63 0.27 -14.07 -4.63
C THR A 63 1.12 -14.48 -5.82
N TYR A 64 2.08 -15.36 -5.55
CA TYR A 64 2.89 -15.98 -6.60
C TYR A 64 2.02 -16.68 -7.65
N LYS A 65 0.98 -17.40 -7.22
CA LYS A 65 0.09 -18.15 -8.11
C LYS A 65 -0.65 -17.25 -9.10
N GLU A 66 -1.05 -16.05 -8.70
CA GLU A 66 -1.67 -15.06 -9.59
C GLU A 66 -0.65 -14.51 -10.59
N THR A 67 0.55 -14.19 -10.10
CA THR A 67 1.64 -13.64 -10.92
C THR A 67 2.12 -14.67 -11.95
N SER A 68 2.25 -15.94 -11.56
CA SER A 68 2.68 -17.05 -12.40
C SER A 68 1.63 -17.51 -13.43
N LEU A 69 0.54 -16.78 -13.60
CA LEU A 69 -0.39 -16.98 -14.71
C LEU A 69 -0.18 -15.95 -15.82
N ASP A 70 0.54 -14.86 -15.55
CA ASP A 70 0.82 -13.83 -16.53
C ASP A 70 2.00 -14.26 -17.42
N ALA A 71 1.73 -14.41 -18.72
CA ALA A 71 2.75 -14.76 -19.70
C ALA A 71 3.82 -13.69 -19.86
N ASN A 72 3.46 -12.41 -19.71
CA ASN A 72 4.41 -11.31 -19.79
C ASN A 72 5.38 -11.35 -18.61
N TRP A 73 4.86 -11.62 -17.41
CA TRP A 73 5.70 -11.78 -16.24
C TRP A 73 6.73 -12.90 -16.39
N HIS A 74 6.34 -14.05 -16.96
CA HIS A 74 7.31 -15.12 -17.24
C HIS A 74 8.40 -14.68 -18.20
N GLN A 75 8.02 -13.99 -19.29
CA GLN A 75 8.99 -13.53 -20.27
C GLN A 75 9.97 -12.52 -19.65
N ASP A 76 9.45 -11.55 -18.89
CA ASP A 76 10.26 -10.54 -18.22
C ASP A 76 11.22 -11.18 -17.19
N MET A 77 10.76 -12.21 -16.46
CA MET A 77 11.61 -12.96 -15.52
C MET A 77 12.71 -13.76 -16.24
N GLU A 78 12.39 -14.44 -17.34
CA GLU A 78 13.37 -15.17 -18.14
C GLU A 78 14.42 -14.23 -18.74
N ASP A 79 14.00 -13.06 -19.22
CA ASP A 79 14.89 -12.03 -19.78
C ASP A 79 15.82 -11.48 -18.69
N GLU A 80 15.30 -11.16 -17.51
CA GLU A 80 16.09 -10.71 -16.35
C GLU A 80 17.11 -11.77 -15.92
N LEU A 81 16.68 -13.03 -15.75
CA LEU A 81 17.58 -14.15 -15.40
C LEU A 81 18.68 -14.33 -16.46
N THR A 82 18.34 -14.18 -17.73
CA THR A 82 19.31 -14.25 -18.83
C THR A 82 20.34 -13.13 -18.75
N ILE A 83 19.92 -11.90 -18.41
CA ILE A 83 20.82 -10.75 -18.22
C ILE A 83 21.73 -10.97 -17.01
N LEU A 84 21.19 -11.44 -15.89
CA LEU A 84 21.94 -11.73 -14.67
C LEU A 84 23.01 -12.81 -14.90
N HIS A 85 22.69 -13.84 -15.69
CA HIS A 85 23.66 -14.84 -16.09
C HIS A 85 24.74 -14.27 -17.03
N LYS A 86 24.34 -13.48 -18.04
CA LYS A 86 25.28 -12.85 -18.99
C LYS A 86 26.24 -11.87 -18.33
N THR A 87 25.80 -11.17 -17.28
CA THR A 87 26.62 -10.22 -16.53
C THR A 87 27.60 -10.90 -15.56
N GLY A 88 27.50 -12.23 -15.39
CA GLY A 88 28.36 -13.00 -14.50
C GLY A 88 28.10 -12.76 -13.02
N ILE A 89 26.96 -12.13 -12.68
CA ILE A 89 26.55 -11.90 -11.29
C ILE A 89 25.98 -13.20 -10.72
N TRP A 90 25.24 -13.95 -11.55
CA TRP A 90 24.53 -15.16 -11.18
C TRP A 90 25.10 -16.33 -11.99
N GLU A 91 25.48 -17.41 -11.31
CA GLU A 91 25.92 -18.66 -11.93
C GLU A 91 24.85 -19.75 -11.70
N LEU A 92 24.52 -20.51 -12.74
CA LEU A 92 23.63 -21.66 -12.62
C LEU A 92 24.42 -22.89 -12.19
N ILE A 93 24.06 -23.46 -11.05
CA ILE A 93 24.71 -24.65 -10.50
C ILE A 93 23.82 -25.88 -10.77
N PRO A 94 24.38 -26.97 -11.32
CA PRO A 94 23.64 -28.20 -11.50
C PRO A 94 23.15 -28.76 -10.16
N LEU A 95 21.98 -29.40 -10.17
CA LEU A 95 21.47 -30.06 -8.98
C LEU A 95 22.43 -31.16 -8.54
N LEU A 96 22.90 -31.08 -7.29
CA LEU A 96 23.80 -32.07 -6.69
C LEU A 96 23.08 -33.42 -6.55
N GLU A 97 23.77 -34.51 -6.92
CA GLU A 97 23.24 -35.86 -6.74
C GLU A 97 22.85 -36.11 -5.28
N GLY A 98 21.64 -36.65 -5.08
CA GLY A 98 21.08 -36.93 -3.75
C GLY A 98 20.37 -35.76 -3.06
N LYS A 99 20.24 -34.59 -3.72
CA LYS A 99 19.36 -33.51 -3.26
C LYS A 99 18.08 -33.46 -4.09
N GLU A 100 16.94 -33.50 -3.40
CA GLU A 100 15.64 -33.27 -4.03
C GLU A 100 15.36 -31.76 -4.10
N THR A 101 14.80 -31.33 -5.22
CA THR A 101 14.28 -29.97 -5.37
C THR A 101 13.03 -29.83 -4.49
N VAL A 102 12.97 -28.75 -3.69
CA VAL A 102 11.79 -28.41 -2.86
C VAL A 102 10.51 -28.26 -3.70
N CYS A 103 10.65 -28.04 -5.01
CA CYS A 103 9.55 -28.03 -5.97
C CYS A 103 9.90 -28.89 -7.20
N PRO A 104 9.02 -29.81 -7.64
CA PRO A 104 9.32 -30.77 -8.72
C PRO A 104 9.38 -30.13 -10.12
N ASN A 105 8.88 -28.91 -10.28
CA ASN A 105 8.94 -28.16 -11.53
C ASN A 105 10.08 -27.14 -11.44
N ARG A 106 11.30 -27.65 -11.69
CA ARG A 106 12.54 -26.95 -12.07
C ARG A 106 12.91 -25.71 -11.25
N ILE A 107 13.91 -25.87 -10.39
CA ILE A 107 14.73 -24.75 -9.90
C ILE A 107 16.19 -25.17 -10.04
N GLU A 108 16.90 -24.56 -10.99
CA GLU A 108 18.36 -24.54 -10.98
C GLU A 108 18.76 -23.63 -9.81
N VAL A 109 19.64 -24.10 -8.92
CA VAL A 109 20.01 -23.34 -7.73
C VAL A 109 20.89 -22.17 -8.19
N VAL A 110 20.34 -20.96 -8.13
CA VAL A 110 21.11 -19.76 -8.47
C VAL A 110 21.74 -19.19 -7.22
N THR A 111 23.07 -19.14 -7.20
CA THR A 111 23.83 -18.48 -6.16
C THR A 111 24.35 -17.14 -6.67
N VAL A 112 24.09 -16.07 -5.93
CA VAL A 112 24.67 -14.75 -6.19
C VAL A 112 26.16 -14.82 -5.87
N VAL A 113 27.02 -14.67 -6.87
CA VAL A 113 28.47 -14.61 -6.65
C VAL A 113 28.84 -13.15 -6.36
N PRO A 114 29.49 -12.84 -5.22
CA PRO A 114 29.91 -11.48 -4.95
C PRO A 114 31.03 -11.07 -5.92
N ILE A 115 30.87 -9.91 -6.56
CA ILE A 115 31.90 -9.31 -7.41
C ILE A 115 33.06 -8.86 -6.50
N LEU A 116 34.23 -9.47 -6.64
CA LEU A 116 35.50 -9.05 -6.01
C LEU A 116 36.25 -8.07 -6.91
#